data_AF-A0A534ST88-F1
#
_entry.id   AF-A0A534ST88-F1
#
_cell.length_a   1.000
_cell.length_b   1.000
_cell.length_c   1.000
_cell.angle_alpha   90.00
_cell.angle_beta   90.00
_cell.angle_gamma   90.00
#
_symmetry.space_group_name_H-M   'P 1'
#
loop_
_entity.id
_entity.type
_entity.pdbx_description
1 polymer ?
#
loop_
_entity_poly.entity_id
_entity_poly.type
_entity_poly.pdbx_seq_one_letter_code
_entity_poly.pdbx_strand_id
1 'polypeptide(L)'
;MKSTVSYKNYLIRAESFQREKNGTWIPQYNFTRQTIASKGNDFPSQQYQLNEALPTEDAADDFALQKAMEWIDKAHLQVEGQSTPVRD
;
A
#
# COMPACT_ATOMS: atom_id res chain seq x y z
N MET A 1 9.22 5.31 -12.60
CA MET A 1 10.36 4.58 -11.98
C MET A 1 9.78 3.68 -10.91
N LYS A 2 10.10 2.38 -10.81
CA LYS A 2 9.45 1.52 -9.80
C LYS A 2 9.92 1.87 -8.38
N SER A 3 9.16 2.72 -7.70
CA SER A 3 9.44 3.17 -6.35
C SER A 3 9.03 2.11 -5.34
N THR A 4 10.02 1.38 -4.84
CA THR A 4 9.84 0.43 -3.74
C THR A 4 10.32 1.08 -2.45
N VAL A 5 9.46 1.16 -1.44
CA VAL A 5 9.75 1.76 -0.14
C VAL A 5 9.40 0.79 0.98
N SER A 6 10.32 0.57 1.91
CA SER A 6 10.03 -0.13 3.16
C SER A 6 9.55 0.86 4.21
N TYR A 7 8.35 0.68 4.74
CA TYR A 7 7.74 1.55 5.75
C TYR A 7 7.07 0.73 6.86
N LYS A 8 7.46 0.94 8.12
CA LYS A 8 6.86 0.31 9.32
C LYS A 8 6.67 -1.22 9.24
N ASN A 9 7.68 -1.95 8.74
CA ASN A 9 7.62 -3.41 8.48
C ASN A 9 6.65 -3.81 7.35
N TYR A 10 6.36 -2.90 6.42
CA TYR A 10 5.69 -3.19 5.16
C TYR A 10 6.61 -2.81 4.01
N LEU A 11 6.67 -3.64 2.98
CA LEU A 11 7.33 -3.34 1.72
C LEU A 11 6.26 -2.83 0.76
N ILE A 12 6.32 -1.54 0.42
CA ILE A 12 5.43 -0.88 -0.53
C ILE A 12 6.12 -0.85 -1.89
N ARG A 13 5.39 -1.22 -2.94
CA ARG A 13 5.75 -1.06 -4.35
C ARG A 13 4.70 -0.21 -5.01
N ALA A 14 5.05 1.02 -5.36
CA ALA A 14 4.22 1.82 -6.24
C ALA A 14 4.52 1.48 -7.70
N GLU A 15 3.45 1.33 -8.47
CA GLU A 15 3.45 1.10 -9.89
C GLU A 15 2.33 1.93 -10.51
N SER A 16 2.54 2.47 -11.69
CA SER A 16 1.47 3.12 -12.43
C SER A 16 1.35 2.51 -13.81
N PHE A 17 0.13 2.51 -14.34
CA PHE A 17 -0.12 2.02 -15.69
C PHE A 17 -0.92 3.04 -16.47
N GLN A 18 -0.51 3.27 -17.71
CA GLN A 18 -1.22 4.14 -18.61
C GLN A 18 -2.46 3.44 -19.15
N ARG A 19 -3.63 4.06 -19.01
CA ARG A 19 -4.85 3.57 -19.63
C ARG A 19 -4.97 4.15 -21.03
N GLU A 20 -4.90 3.27 -22.04
CA GLU A 20 -4.75 3.58 -23.48
C GLU A 20 -5.81 4.51 -24.11
N LYS A 21 -6.88 4.89 -23.39
CA LYS A 21 -7.91 5.76 -23.97
C LYS A 21 -7.61 7.25 -23.85
N ASN A 22 -6.93 7.71 -22.79
CA ASN A 22 -6.83 9.15 -22.49
C ASN A 22 -5.42 9.63 -22.09
N GLY A 23 -4.39 8.78 -22.21
CA GLY A 23 -3.05 9.11 -21.73
C GLY A 23 -2.97 9.33 -20.21
N THR A 24 -3.97 8.85 -19.48
CA THR A 24 -4.04 8.97 -18.02
C THR A 24 -3.35 7.78 -17.37
N TRP A 25 -2.69 8.06 -16.26
CA TRP A 25 -1.95 7.11 -15.46
C TRP A 25 -2.78 6.72 -14.25
N ILE A 26 -3.02 5.42 -14.12
CA ILE A 26 -3.72 4.88 -12.97
C ILE A 26 -2.68 4.46 -11.93
N PRO A 27 -2.74 5.05 -10.73
CA PRO A 27 -1.84 4.70 -9.66
C PRO A 27 -2.22 3.36 -9.05
N GLN A 28 -1.24 2.51 -8.85
CA GLN A 28 -1.37 1.22 -8.24
C GLN A 28 -0.28 1.06 -7.19
N TYR A 29 -0.62 0.45 -6.06
CA TYR A 29 0.40 0.06 -5.11
C TYR A 29 0.14 -1.35 -4.61
N ASN A 30 1.24 -2.04 -4.39
CA ASN A 30 1.29 -3.32 -3.72
C ASN A 30 1.99 -3.08 -2.39
N PHE A 31 1.42 -3.51 -1.27
CA PHE A 31 2.21 -3.59 -0.04
C PHE A 31 2.22 -5.02 0.50
N THR A 32 3.36 -5.39 1.08
CA THR A 32 3.60 -6.72 1.64
C THR A 32 4.08 -6.55 3.08
N ARG A 33 3.36 -7.12 4.04
CA ARG A 33 3.77 -7.06 5.44
C ARG A 33 4.99 -7.96 5.67
N GLN A 34 6.11 -7.35 6.06
CA GLN A 34 7.32 -8.05 6.49
C GLN A 34 7.19 -8.39 7.99
N THR A 35 6.35 -9.37 8.32
CA THR A 35 6.25 -9.84 9.71
C THR A 35 7.51 -10.67 10.03
N ILE A 36 8.28 -10.26 11.04
CA ILE A 36 9.56 -10.92 11.43
C ILE A 36 9.33 -12.31 12.07
N ALA A 37 8.09 -12.74 12.30
CA ALA A 37 7.80 -14.00 12.95
C ALA A 37 6.88 -14.89 12.11
N SER A 38 7.43 -16.06 11.79
CA SER A 38 6.73 -17.32 11.46
C SER A 38 6.71 -17.71 9.98
N LYS A 39 7.48 -18.78 9.71
CA LYS A 39 7.35 -19.72 8.59
C LYS A 39 5.89 -19.85 8.14
N GLY A 40 5.54 -19.22 7.03
CA GLY A 40 4.21 -19.30 6.44
C GLY A 40 4.22 -18.52 5.14
N ASN A 41 4.38 -19.23 4.04
CA ASN A 41 4.63 -18.75 2.69
C ASN A 41 3.39 -18.11 2.02
N ASP A 42 2.48 -17.50 2.78
CA ASP A 42 1.16 -17.08 2.31
C ASP A 42 0.76 -15.72 2.90
N PHE A 43 1.59 -14.69 2.69
CA PHE A 43 1.13 -13.32 2.94
C PHE A 43 0.36 -12.82 1.72
N PRO A 44 -0.89 -12.35 1.88
CA PRO A 44 -1.60 -11.74 0.77
C PRO A 44 -0.89 -10.43 0.44
N SER A 45 -0.15 -10.42 -0.67
CA SER A 45 0.24 -9.17 -1.33
C SER A 45 -1.06 -8.50 -1.75
N GLN A 46 -1.46 -7.46 -1.01
CA GLN A 46 -2.67 -6.73 -1.35
C GLN A 46 -2.31 -5.69 -2.40
N GLN A 47 -2.78 -5.97 -3.61
CA GLN A 47 -2.73 -5.03 -4.73
C GLN A 47 -3.93 -4.11 -4.63
N TYR A 48 -3.65 -2.82 -4.49
CA TYR A 48 -4.64 -1.77 -4.55
C TYR A 48 -4.43 -0.96 -5.81
N GLN A 49 -5.37 -1.14 -6.74
CA GLN A 49 -5.52 -0.23 -7.86
C GLN A 49 -6.42 0.92 -7.41
N LEU A 50 -5.89 2.13 -7.47
CA LEU A 50 -6.68 3.31 -7.20
C LEU A 50 -7.49 3.64 -8.46
N ASN A 51 -8.71 4.13 -8.29
CA ASN A 51 -9.56 4.55 -9.42
C ASN A 51 -9.27 5.99 -9.87
N GLU A 52 -8.20 6.59 -9.34
CA GLU A 52 -7.74 7.90 -9.77
C GLU A 52 -6.98 7.82 -11.09
N ALA A 53 -7.13 8.86 -11.90
CA ALA A 53 -6.53 8.96 -13.21
C ALA A 53 -5.72 10.25 -13.23
N LEU A 54 -4.39 10.10 -13.16
CA LEU A 54 -3.46 11.21 -13.06
C LEU A 54 -2.83 11.52 -14.43
N PRO A 55 -2.44 12.77 -14.67
CA PRO A 55 -1.93 13.20 -15.97
C PRO A 55 -0.50 12.68 -16.26
N THR A 56 0.26 12.29 -15.23
CA THR A 56 1.66 11.86 -15.35
C THR A 56 1.94 10.59 -14.55
N GLU A 57 2.90 9.78 -15.02
CA GLU A 57 3.39 8.56 -14.34
C GLU A 57 3.90 8.91 -12.93
N ASP A 58 4.69 9.98 -12.84
CA ASP A 58 5.32 10.42 -11.59
C ASP A 58 4.28 10.80 -10.51
N ALA A 59 3.25 11.56 -10.90
CA ALA A 59 2.16 11.87 -9.98
C ALA A 59 1.40 10.61 -9.55
N ALA A 60 1.24 9.64 -10.44
CA ALA A 60 0.60 8.37 -10.12
C ALA A 60 1.44 7.53 -9.15
N ASP A 61 2.74 7.43 -9.38
CA ASP A 61 3.65 6.72 -8.48
C ASP A 61 3.67 7.38 -7.08
N ASP A 62 3.78 8.71 -7.00
CA ASP A 62 3.73 9.43 -5.73
C ASP A 62 2.40 9.27 -5.00
N PHE A 63 1.28 9.36 -5.72
CA PHE A 63 -0.04 9.20 -5.14
C PHE A 63 -0.27 7.78 -4.60
N ALA A 64 0.20 6.77 -5.34
CA ALA A 64 0.18 5.38 -4.92
C ALA A 64 0.97 5.16 -3.62
N LEU A 65 2.16 5.76 -3.51
CA LEU A 65 2.98 5.70 -2.29
C LEU A 65 2.27 6.37 -1.09
N GLN A 66 1.72 7.57 -1.28
CA GLN A 66 1.02 8.28 -0.21
C GLN A 66 -0.17 7.48 0.30
N LYS A 67 -1.01 6.94 -0.59
CA LYS A 67 -2.16 6.13 -0.22
C LYS A 67 -1.76 4.85 0.50
N ALA A 68 -0.66 4.21 0.08
CA ALA A 68 -0.12 3.04 0.77
C ALA A 68 0.30 3.37 2.20
N MET A 69 1.01 4.48 2.40
CA MET A 69 1.42 4.93 3.74
C MET A 69 0.22 5.28 4.62
N GLU A 70 -0.75 6.05 4.10
CA GLU A 70 -2.00 6.37 4.82
C GLU A 70 -2.75 5.11 5.24
N TRP A 71 -2.81 4.09 4.37
CA TRP A 71 -3.46 2.83 4.69
C TRP A 71 -2.72 2.07 5.79
N ILE A 72 -1.38 2.01 5.73
CA ILE A 72 -0.56 1.40 6.77
C ILE A 72 -0.72 2.13 8.10
N ASP A 73 -0.71 3.46 8.09
CA ASP A 73 -0.94 4.28 9.28
C ASP A 73 -2.34 4.01 9.87
N LYS A 74 -3.38 3.95 9.04
CA LYS A 74 -4.74 3.60 9.47
C LYS A 74 -4.86 2.17 9.99
N ALA A 75 -4.19 1.22 9.35
CA ALA A 75 -4.14 -0.17 9.78
C ALA A 75 -3.39 -0.32 11.11
N HIS A 76 -2.28 0.42 11.30
CA HIS A 76 -1.55 0.46 12.56
C HIS A 76 -2.41 1.01 13.70
N LEU A 77 -3.17 2.08 13.45
CA LEU A 77 -4.10 2.66 14.43
C LEU A 77 -5.21 1.68 14.85
N GLN A 78 -5.64 0.78 13.97
CA GLN A 78 -6.61 -0.27 14.34
C GLN A 78 -5.99 -1.38 15.20
N VAL A 79 -4.69 -1.66 15.06
CA VAL A 79 -4.01 -2.69 15.86
C VAL A 79 -3.78 -2.22 17.30
N GLU A 80 -3.57 -0.93 17.54
CA GLU A 80 -3.39 -0.39 18.90
C GLU A 80 -4.72 -0.16 19.65
N GLY A 81 -5.86 -0.24 18.97
CA GLY A 81 -7.20 -0.08 19.55
C GLY A 81 -7.81 -1.35 20.16
N GLN A 82 -7.23 -2.53 19.97
CA GLN A 82 -7.64 -3.74 20.69
C GLN A 82 -6.98 -3.76 22.07
N SER A 83 -7.33 -2.79 22.91
CA SER A 83 -7.27 -2.99 24.36
C SER A 83 -8.24 -4.12 24.69
N THR A 84 -7.68 -5.28 24.99
CA THR A 84 -8.39 -6.40 25.61
C THR A 84 -9.19 -5.88 26.80
N PRO A 85 -10.51 -6.14 26.91
CA PRO A 85 -11.18 -5.94 28.18
C PRO A 85 -10.54 -6.91 29.18
N VAL A 86 -9.82 -6.35 30.14
CA VAL A 86 -9.33 -7.06 31.32
C VAL A 86 -10.58 -7.58 32.04
N ARG A 87 -10.65 -8.90 32.20
CA ARG A 87 -11.68 -9.61 32.98
C ARG A 87 -11.59 -9.17 34.45
N ASP A 88 -12.75 -8.97 35.07
CA ASP A 88 -12.95 -9.24 36.50
C ASP A 88 -13.77 -10.53 36.62
#